data_AF-A0A967LKV6-F1
#
_entry.id   AF-A0A967LKV6-F1
#
_cell.length_a   1.000
_cell.length_b   1.000
_cell.length_c   1.000
_cell.angle_alpha   90.00
_cell.angle_beta   90.00
_cell.angle_gamma   90.00
#
_symmetry.space_group_name_H-M   'P 1'
#
loop_
_entity.id
_entity.type
_entity.pdbx_description
1 polymer ?
#
loop_
_entity_poly.entity_id
_entity_poly.type
_entity_poly.pdbx_seq_one_letter_code
_entity_poly.pdbx_strand_id
1 'polypeptide(L)'
;MTDSTQVTPSEDFALAAPVEDVEALLNTMGKALRAFHMYLENNPVFRRFQVALRQAFEKVWESSAALELRVTEHGFKYGDAIFPVGEGRDSLAFAFYKDGIRRLTFLPGFEDEVEEFLDAVNRAMRREADADDLITVLWEKDFTSLQYGYVDLLMEGLTIPDEPREEPQALELVGGIADEVEEEAGEDAAAAPMKVGLGLEDFDETLYFLDQSEMAALQTEIEVELRRDLRTDVLNALFDRLEEEAPLDRQREILDILDQLLPLFLSGGQMAHAARILE
;
A
#
# COMPACT_ATOMS: atom_id res chain seq x y z
N MET A 1 -46.57 22.56 5.50
CA MET A 1 -45.23 23.06 5.15
C MET A 1 -44.31 22.63 6.28
N THR A 2 -44.12 21.31 6.38
CA THR A 2 -42.96 20.55 5.85
C THR A 2 -41.77 20.76 6.75
N ASP A 3 -41.79 19.89 7.76
CA ASP A 3 -40.81 19.56 8.77
C ASP A 3 -39.49 19.16 8.09
N SER A 4 -38.39 19.72 8.58
CA SER A 4 -37.04 19.36 8.15
C SER A 4 -36.61 18.09 8.89
N THR A 5 -36.79 16.94 8.26
CA THR A 5 -36.12 15.71 8.68
C THR A 5 -34.64 15.83 8.39
N GLN A 6 -33.84 16.10 9.42
CA GLN A 6 -32.42 15.82 9.41
C GLN A 6 -32.26 14.30 9.29
N VAL A 7 -31.70 13.84 8.16
CA VAL A 7 -31.27 12.46 7.99
C VAL A 7 -29.86 12.37 8.58
N THR A 8 -29.76 11.87 9.80
CA THR A 8 -28.53 11.28 10.35
C THR A 8 -28.12 10.10 9.47
N PRO A 9 -26.87 10.00 9.00
CA PRO A 9 -26.41 8.79 8.34
C PRO A 9 -26.35 7.68 9.38
N SER A 10 -27.08 6.61 9.12
CA SER A 10 -27.27 5.44 9.96
C SER A 10 -25.97 4.65 10.19
N GLU A 11 -25.50 4.61 11.44
CA GLU A 11 -24.37 3.81 11.96
C GLU A 11 -24.72 2.32 12.18
N ASP A 12 -25.50 1.69 11.31
CA ASP A 12 -25.86 0.28 11.45
C ASP A 12 -25.40 -0.52 10.23
N PHE A 13 -24.11 -0.86 10.18
CA PHE A 13 -23.72 -2.11 9.52
C PHE A 13 -24.23 -3.23 10.42
N ALA A 14 -25.41 -3.77 10.11
CA ALA A 14 -25.96 -4.90 10.84
C ALA A 14 -24.88 -5.99 10.93
N LEU A 15 -24.43 -6.29 12.15
CA LEU A 15 -23.48 -7.35 12.45
C LEU A 15 -24.03 -8.66 11.88
N ALA A 16 -23.50 -9.07 10.73
CA ALA A 16 -24.01 -10.22 10.00
C ALA A 16 -23.51 -11.55 10.60
N ALA A 17 -22.31 -11.58 11.18
CA ALA A 17 -21.77 -12.74 11.89
C ALA A 17 -21.80 -12.53 13.41
N PRO A 18 -22.01 -13.60 14.21
CA PRO A 18 -21.85 -13.53 15.66
C PRO A 18 -20.44 -13.09 16.06
N VAL A 19 -20.35 -12.15 16.99
CA VAL A 19 -19.06 -11.61 17.49
C VAL A 19 -18.15 -12.72 18.04
N GLU A 20 -18.72 -13.74 18.67
CA GLU A 20 -17.98 -14.91 19.19
C GLU A 20 -17.29 -15.71 18.07
N ASP A 21 -17.93 -15.82 16.90
CA ASP A 21 -17.37 -16.55 15.76
C ASP A 21 -16.23 -15.77 15.11
N VAL A 22 -16.38 -14.44 15.01
CA VAL A 22 -15.32 -13.54 14.53
C VAL A 22 -14.12 -13.54 15.50
N GLU A 23 -14.37 -13.52 16.81
CA GLU A 23 -13.31 -13.62 17.81
C GLU A 23 -12.54 -14.95 17.70
N ALA A 24 -13.26 -16.07 17.55
CA ALA A 24 -12.66 -17.38 17.38
C ALA A 24 -11.83 -17.48 16.10
N LEU A 25 -12.34 -16.92 14.99
CA LEU A 25 -11.65 -16.82 13.71
C LEU A 25 -10.34 -16.02 13.86
N LEU A 26 -10.41 -14.81 14.41
CA LEU A 26 -9.25 -13.93 14.58
C LEU A 26 -8.17 -14.53 15.48
N ASN A 27 -8.58 -15.17 16.58
CA ASN A 27 -7.66 -15.92 17.45
C ASN A 27 -7.02 -17.11 16.73
N THR A 28 -7.77 -17.81 15.87
CA THR A 28 -7.26 -18.93 15.07
C THR A 28 -6.27 -18.43 14.02
N MET A 29 -6.55 -17.30 13.38
CA MET A 29 -5.67 -16.64 12.41
C MET A 29 -4.35 -16.22 13.05
N GLY A 30 -4.39 -15.57 14.22
CA GLY A 30 -3.17 -15.22 14.97
C GLY A 30 -2.34 -16.45 15.35
N LYS A 31 -2.98 -17.57 15.74
CA LYS A 31 -2.28 -18.83 16.02
C LYS A 31 -1.68 -19.45 14.76
N ALA A 32 -2.39 -19.40 13.63
CA ALA A 32 -1.92 -19.92 12.35
C ALA A 32 -0.66 -19.18 11.87
N LEU A 33 -0.67 -17.85 11.94
CA LEU A 33 0.49 -17.02 11.56
C LEU A 33 1.71 -17.26 12.46
N ARG A 34 1.50 -17.37 13.78
CA ARG A 34 2.58 -17.74 14.71
C ARG A 34 3.14 -19.14 14.43
N ALA A 35 2.25 -20.09 14.15
CA ALA A 35 2.66 -21.45 13.82
C ALA A 35 3.47 -21.51 12.52
N PHE A 36 3.10 -20.71 11.52
CA PHE A 36 3.87 -20.57 10.28
C PHE A 36 5.26 -19.97 10.53
N HIS A 37 5.37 -19.00 11.44
CA HIS A 37 6.66 -18.43 11.84
C HIS A 37 7.55 -19.43 12.61
N MET A 38 6.97 -20.30 13.45
CA MET A 38 7.73 -21.24 14.29
C MET A 38 8.12 -22.55 13.60
N TYR A 39 7.43 -22.95 12.53
CA TYR A 39 7.58 -24.26 11.94
C TYR A 39 7.79 -24.17 10.43
N LEU A 40 8.79 -24.92 9.91
CA LEU A 40 8.97 -25.06 8.46
C LEU A 40 7.68 -25.62 7.81
N GLU A 41 7.46 -25.22 6.55
CA GLU A 41 6.27 -25.44 5.71
C GLU A 41 5.68 -26.87 5.74
N ASN A 42 6.49 -27.89 6.07
CA ASN A 42 6.05 -29.29 6.05
C ASN A 42 5.60 -29.86 7.42
N ASN A 43 5.39 -29.02 8.44
CA ASN A 43 4.96 -29.48 9.76
C ASN A 43 3.45 -29.85 9.76
N PRO A 44 3.05 -31.06 10.21
CA PRO A 44 1.64 -31.44 10.35
C PRO A 44 0.82 -30.51 11.28
N VAL A 45 1.48 -29.75 12.16
CA VAL A 45 0.84 -28.74 13.01
C VAL A 45 0.35 -27.54 12.19
N PHE A 46 1.14 -27.08 11.21
CA PHE A 46 0.75 -25.95 10.36
C PHE A 46 -0.47 -26.30 9.50
N ARG A 47 -0.48 -27.48 8.88
CA ARG A 47 -1.65 -27.99 8.13
C ARG A 47 -2.93 -28.05 8.98
N ARG A 48 -2.81 -28.39 10.28
CA ARG A 48 -3.96 -28.37 11.20
C ARG A 48 -4.50 -26.97 11.43
N PHE A 49 -3.63 -25.97 11.52
CA PHE A 49 -4.05 -24.57 11.66
C PHE A 49 -4.68 -24.00 10.39
N GLN A 50 -4.17 -24.35 9.20
CA GLN A 50 -4.82 -24.01 7.93
C GLN A 50 -6.25 -24.58 7.86
N VAL A 51 -6.41 -25.88 8.16
CA VAL A 51 -7.75 -26.52 8.17
C VAL A 51 -8.66 -25.88 9.21
N ALA A 52 -8.16 -25.57 10.41
CA ALA A 52 -8.95 -24.91 11.44
C ALA A 52 -9.37 -23.49 11.03
N LEU A 53 -8.50 -22.74 10.35
CA LEU A 53 -8.80 -21.39 9.87
C LEU A 53 -9.83 -21.42 8.74
N ARG A 54 -9.70 -22.36 7.80
CA ARG A 54 -10.69 -22.64 6.75
C ARG A 54 -12.08 -22.92 7.33
N GLN A 55 -12.17 -23.82 8.30
CA GLN A 55 -13.42 -24.15 9.00
C GLN A 55 -14.01 -22.96 9.77
N ALA A 56 -13.15 -22.09 10.32
CA ALA A 56 -13.61 -20.88 10.99
C ALA A 56 -14.24 -19.89 10.00
N PHE A 57 -13.68 -19.74 8.79
CA PHE A 57 -14.28 -18.93 7.72
C PHE A 57 -15.60 -19.52 7.24
N GLU A 58 -15.65 -20.83 6.98
CA GLU A 58 -16.88 -21.53 6.61
C GLU A 58 -18.02 -21.30 7.63
N LYS A 59 -17.70 -21.33 8.93
CA LYS A 59 -18.67 -21.04 9.99
C LYS A 59 -19.19 -19.60 9.95
N VAL A 60 -18.32 -18.63 9.66
CA VAL A 60 -18.73 -17.22 9.49
C VAL A 60 -19.67 -17.08 8.29
N TRP A 61 -19.43 -17.83 7.21
CA TRP A 61 -20.28 -17.82 6.00
C TRP A 61 -21.68 -18.40 6.21
N GLU A 62 -21.90 -19.25 7.22
CA GLU A 62 -23.23 -19.74 7.58
C GLU A 62 -24.18 -18.62 8.03
N SER A 63 -23.62 -17.52 8.55
CA SER A 63 -24.38 -16.41 9.13
C SER A 63 -24.19 -15.09 8.37
N SER A 64 -23.07 -14.92 7.66
CA SER A 64 -22.72 -13.68 6.96
C SER A 64 -22.30 -13.91 5.51
N ALA A 65 -22.69 -12.99 4.63
CA ALA A 65 -22.27 -13.00 3.22
C ALA A 65 -20.91 -12.31 2.98
N ALA A 66 -20.36 -11.62 3.99
CA ALA A 66 -19.05 -10.99 3.96
C ALA A 66 -18.56 -10.68 5.39
N LEU A 67 -17.26 -10.63 5.60
CA LEU A 67 -16.67 -10.24 6.88
C LEU A 67 -15.81 -9.00 6.69
N GLU A 68 -16.35 -7.84 7.07
CA GLU A 68 -15.60 -6.58 7.10
C GLU A 68 -14.99 -6.34 8.49
N LEU A 69 -13.69 -6.07 8.52
CA LEU A 69 -12.92 -5.74 9.72
C LEU A 69 -12.23 -4.39 9.51
N ARG A 70 -12.34 -3.50 10.50
CA ARG A 70 -11.54 -2.28 10.54
C ARG A 70 -10.23 -2.55 11.26
N VAL A 71 -9.12 -2.11 10.69
CA VAL A 71 -7.79 -2.27 11.26
C VAL A 71 -7.44 -1.00 12.05
N THR A 72 -7.05 -1.19 13.30
CA THR A 72 -6.58 -0.11 14.19
C THR A 72 -5.24 -0.49 14.80
N GLU A 73 -4.51 0.48 15.35
CA GLU A 73 -3.23 0.26 16.06
C GLU A 73 -3.35 -0.76 17.20
N HIS A 74 -4.54 -0.88 17.80
CA HIS A 74 -4.78 -1.69 18.99
C HIS A 74 -5.45 -3.04 18.70
N GLY A 75 -5.91 -3.28 17.47
CA GLY A 75 -6.65 -4.50 17.14
C GLY A 75 -7.54 -4.40 15.90
N PHE A 76 -8.16 -5.52 15.56
CA PHE A 76 -9.22 -5.57 14.55
C PHE A 76 -10.55 -5.21 15.19
N LYS A 77 -11.28 -4.25 14.62
CA LYS A 77 -12.60 -3.82 15.07
C LYS A 77 -13.69 -4.45 14.20
N TYR A 78 -14.68 -5.06 14.86
CA TYR A 78 -15.88 -5.62 14.25
C TYR A 78 -17.12 -5.15 15.04
N GLY A 79 -17.98 -4.34 14.42
CA GLY A 79 -18.99 -3.56 15.16
C GLY A 79 -18.34 -2.73 16.25
N ASP A 80 -18.76 -2.93 17.51
CA ASP A 80 -18.20 -2.26 18.69
C ASP A 80 -17.08 -3.04 19.40
N ALA A 81 -16.81 -4.28 18.98
CA ALA A 81 -15.78 -5.11 19.58
C ALA A 81 -14.41 -4.82 18.96
N ILE A 82 -13.36 -4.80 19.79
CA ILE A 82 -11.95 -4.68 19.37
C ILE A 82 -11.22 -5.94 19.81
N PHE A 83 -10.53 -6.57 18.86
CA PHE A 83 -9.79 -7.82 19.05
C PHE A 83 -8.28 -7.57 18.91
N PRO A 84 -7.54 -7.56 20.03
CA PRO A 84 -6.08 -7.50 20.01
C PRO A 84 -5.52 -8.88 19.63
N VAL A 85 -5.31 -9.11 18.34
CA VAL A 85 -4.70 -10.35 17.86
C VAL A 85 -3.19 -10.20 17.91
N GLY A 86 -2.58 -10.65 19.01
CA GLY A 86 -1.13 -10.52 19.22
C GLY A 86 -0.76 -9.57 20.35
N GLU A 87 0.53 -9.47 20.64
CA GLU A 87 1.06 -8.58 21.69
C GLU A 87 2.26 -7.80 21.15
N GLY A 88 2.30 -6.49 21.43
CA GLY A 88 3.42 -5.61 21.06
C GLY A 88 3.73 -5.59 19.57
N ARG A 89 5.01 -5.80 19.21
CA ARG A 89 5.51 -5.85 17.82
C ARG A 89 5.04 -7.09 17.03
N ASP A 90 4.45 -8.09 17.69
CA ASP A 90 3.83 -9.27 17.05
C ASP A 90 2.30 -9.12 16.91
N SER A 91 1.77 -7.92 17.17
CA SER A 91 0.37 -7.60 16.93
C SER A 91 0.07 -7.63 15.44
N LEU A 92 -0.80 -8.54 15.04
CA LEU A 92 -1.22 -8.69 13.66
C LEU A 92 -1.91 -7.41 13.16
N ALA A 93 -2.79 -6.82 13.97
CA ALA A 93 -3.45 -5.57 13.61
C ALA A 93 -2.44 -4.43 13.42
N PHE A 94 -1.37 -4.40 14.20
CA PHE A 94 -0.34 -3.38 14.07
C PHE A 94 0.48 -3.54 12.79
N ALA A 95 0.78 -4.77 12.37
CA ALA A 95 1.47 -5.03 11.10
C ALA A 95 0.68 -4.46 9.92
N PHE A 96 -0.62 -4.74 9.86
CA PHE A 96 -1.51 -4.18 8.83
C PHE A 96 -1.65 -2.66 8.94
N TYR A 97 -1.69 -2.13 10.16
CA TYR A 97 -1.85 -0.69 10.37
C TYR A 97 -0.60 0.11 9.98
N LYS A 98 0.59 -0.38 10.32
CA LYS A 98 1.87 0.25 9.97
C LYS A 98 1.99 0.39 8.45
N ASP A 99 1.57 -0.64 7.75
CA ASP A 99 1.59 -0.75 6.30
C ASP A 99 0.34 -0.09 5.66
N GLY A 100 -0.35 0.81 6.37
CA GLY A 100 -1.43 1.65 5.79
C GLY A 100 -2.78 0.98 5.59
N ILE A 101 -2.93 -0.31 5.86
CA ILE A 101 -4.22 -1.00 5.75
C ILE A 101 -5.14 -0.56 6.88
N ARG A 102 -6.38 -0.19 6.54
CA ARG A 102 -7.41 0.30 7.47
C ARG A 102 -8.70 -0.51 7.42
N ARG A 103 -8.96 -1.22 6.33
CA ARG A 103 -10.13 -2.11 6.17
C ARG A 103 -9.72 -3.41 5.49
N LEU A 104 -10.27 -4.51 5.95
CA LEU A 104 -10.18 -5.83 5.32
C LEU A 104 -11.60 -6.38 5.18
N THR A 105 -11.98 -6.80 3.99
CA THR A 105 -13.26 -7.41 3.71
C THR A 105 -13.04 -8.77 3.06
N PHE A 106 -13.37 -9.82 3.80
CA PHE A 106 -13.30 -11.19 3.32
C PHE A 106 -14.66 -11.59 2.72
N LEU A 107 -14.61 -12.23 1.56
CA LEU A 107 -15.77 -12.72 0.83
C LEU A 107 -15.81 -14.27 0.84
N PRO A 108 -16.97 -14.89 0.61
CA PRO A 108 -17.07 -16.33 0.40
C PRO A 108 -16.15 -16.77 -0.74
N GLY A 109 -15.38 -17.84 -0.53
CA GLY A 109 -14.27 -18.26 -1.39
C GLY A 109 -12.90 -18.02 -0.77
N PHE A 110 -12.80 -17.12 0.23
CA PHE A 110 -11.53 -16.84 0.91
C PHE A 110 -10.99 -18.06 1.66
N GLU A 111 -11.86 -19.00 2.05
CA GLU A 111 -11.48 -20.26 2.68
C GLU A 111 -10.49 -21.08 1.82
N ASP A 112 -10.52 -20.92 0.49
CA ASP A 112 -9.59 -21.53 -0.46
C ASP A 112 -8.24 -20.81 -0.53
N GLU A 113 -8.24 -19.49 -0.31
CA GLU A 113 -7.08 -18.58 -0.41
C GLU A 113 -6.29 -18.45 0.91
N VAL A 114 -6.76 -19.10 1.99
CA VAL A 114 -6.16 -19.00 3.34
C VAL A 114 -4.66 -19.30 3.35
N GLU A 115 -4.21 -20.29 2.60
CA GLU A 115 -2.79 -20.66 2.57
C GLU A 115 -1.93 -19.55 1.97
N GLU A 116 -2.36 -19.00 0.84
CA GLU A 116 -1.66 -17.92 0.15
C GLU A 116 -1.67 -16.63 0.96
N PHE A 117 -2.77 -16.34 1.66
CA PHE A 117 -2.85 -15.20 2.57
C PHE A 117 -1.90 -15.33 3.76
N LEU A 118 -1.85 -16.51 4.40
CA LEU A 118 -0.92 -16.73 5.51
C LEU A 118 0.54 -16.58 5.08
N ASP A 119 0.88 -17.06 3.88
CA ASP A 119 2.20 -16.89 3.26
C ASP A 119 2.51 -15.41 2.99
N ALA A 120 1.58 -14.68 2.38
CA ALA A 120 1.71 -13.25 2.06
C ALA A 120 1.96 -12.41 3.33
N VAL A 121 1.12 -12.58 4.34
CA VAL A 121 1.25 -11.88 5.61
C VAL A 121 2.56 -12.26 6.30
N ASN A 122 2.97 -13.52 6.26
CA ASN A 122 4.22 -13.92 6.88
C ASN A 122 5.44 -13.33 6.17
N ARG A 123 5.46 -13.31 4.83
CA ARG A 123 6.52 -12.69 4.02
C ARG A 123 6.70 -11.23 4.40
N ALA A 124 5.61 -10.46 4.46
CA ALA A 124 5.65 -9.06 4.88
C ALA A 124 6.08 -8.87 6.35
N MET A 125 5.76 -9.83 7.23
CA MET A 125 6.21 -9.80 8.63
C MET A 125 7.65 -10.28 8.85
N ARG A 126 8.37 -10.72 7.81
CA ARG A 126 9.79 -11.14 7.95
C ARG A 126 10.66 -9.93 8.29
N ARG A 127 11.64 -10.13 9.17
CA ARG A 127 12.56 -9.08 9.64
C ARG A 127 13.76 -8.90 8.70
N GLU A 128 13.55 -9.10 7.41
CA GLU A 128 14.58 -8.90 6.40
C GLU A 128 14.54 -7.43 5.98
N ALA A 129 15.71 -6.81 5.81
CA ALA A 129 15.82 -5.38 5.46
C ALA A 129 15.21 -5.05 4.08
N ASP A 130 14.93 -6.10 3.29
CA ASP A 130 14.42 -6.06 1.92
C ASP A 130 13.02 -6.71 1.83
N ALA A 131 12.33 -6.90 2.96
CA ALA A 131 10.97 -7.44 2.95
C ALA A 131 10.00 -6.41 2.38
N ASP A 132 9.28 -6.80 1.32
CA ASP A 132 8.22 -5.99 0.72
C ASP A 132 7.13 -5.64 1.75
N ASP A 133 6.60 -4.41 1.67
CA ASP A 133 5.43 -3.97 2.42
C ASP A 133 4.23 -4.92 2.18
N LEU A 134 3.44 -5.17 3.21
CA LEU A 134 2.24 -5.99 3.12
C LEU A 134 1.28 -5.57 2.01
N ILE A 135 1.11 -4.26 1.75
CA ILE A 135 0.26 -3.81 0.62
C ILE A 135 0.81 -4.36 -0.70
N THR A 136 2.12 -4.24 -0.92
CA THR A 136 2.78 -4.71 -2.14
C THR A 136 2.58 -6.22 -2.29
N VAL A 137 2.81 -6.99 -1.22
CA VAL A 137 2.63 -8.45 -1.28
C VAL A 137 1.18 -8.85 -1.52
N LEU A 138 0.21 -8.19 -0.87
CA LEU A 138 -1.21 -8.45 -1.08
C LEU A 138 -1.65 -8.10 -2.50
N TRP A 139 -1.06 -7.06 -3.10
CA TRP A 139 -1.31 -6.69 -4.49
C TRP A 139 -0.73 -7.72 -5.48
N GLU A 140 0.49 -8.20 -5.27
CA GLU A 140 1.11 -9.24 -6.11
C GLU A 140 0.29 -10.54 -6.17
N LYS A 141 -0.37 -10.89 -5.06
CA LYS A 141 -1.11 -12.16 -4.92
C LYS A 141 -2.47 -12.16 -5.60
N ASP A 142 -3.03 -10.99 -5.94
CA ASP A 142 -4.30 -10.84 -6.67
C ASP A 142 -5.46 -11.73 -6.14
N PHE A 143 -5.74 -11.60 -4.84
CA PHE A 143 -6.80 -12.37 -4.19
C PHE A 143 -8.18 -12.07 -4.79
N THR A 144 -8.94 -13.13 -5.11
CA THR A 144 -10.31 -12.96 -5.66
C THR A 144 -11.32 -12.68 -4.56
N SER A 145 -11.08 -13.23 -3.36
CA SER A 145 -12.05 -13.24 -2.26
C SER A 145 -11.65 -12.31 -1.10
N LEU A 146 -10.65 -11.46 -1.30
CA LEU A 146 -10.18 -10.48 -0.33
C LEU A 146 -10.20 -9.07 -0.94
N GLN A 147 -10.85 -8.15 -0.25
CA GLN A 147 -10.78 -6.73 -0.54
C GLN A 147 -10.13 -6.01 0.64
N TYR A 148 -9.34 -4.98 0.37
CA TYR A 148 -8.70 -4.20 1.41
C TYR A 148 -8.74 -2.70 1.08
N GLY A 149 -8.90 -1.89 2.12
CA GLY A 149 -8.81 -0.44 2.02
C GLY A 149 -7.54 0.02 2.73
N TYR A 150 -6.71 0.79 2.03
CA TYR A 150 -5.49 1.37 2.56
C TYR A 150 -5.54 2.90 2.50
N VAL A 151 -4.70 3.53 3.32
CA VAL A 151 -4.38 4.95 3.25
C VAL A 151 -2.95 5.04 2.74
N ASP A 152 -2.73 5.89 1.74
CA ASP A 152 -1.39 6.15 1.24
C ASP A 152 -0.62 7.01 2.28
N LEU A 153 0.32 6.39 3.00
CA LEU A 153 1.16 7.10 3.98
C LEU A 153 2.08 8.14 3.32
N LEU A 154 2.35 8.04 2.01
CA LEU A 154 3.10 9.09 1.30
C LEU A 154 2.26 10.36 1.10
N MET A 155 0.94 10.30 1.28
CA MET A 155 0.04 11.47 1.24
C MET A 155 -0.27 12.07 2.62
N GLU A 156 0.37 11.59 3.70
CA GLU A 156 0.11 12.04 5.06
C GLU A 156 0.55 13.50 5.27
N GLY A 157 -0.36 14.41 4.93
CA GLY A 157 -0.18 15.86 4.84
C GLY A 157 -1.33 16.58 4.13
N LEU A 158 -2.12 15.87 3.32
CA LEU A 158 -3.43 16.33 2.83
C LEU A 158 -4.54 15.68 3.63
N THR A 159 -5.26 16.48 4.43
CA THR A 159 -6.54 16.06 5.01
C THR A 159 -7.52 15.77 3.88
N ILE A 160 -7.77 14.50 3.59
CA ILE A 160 -8.86 14.07 2.71
C ILE A 160 -10.15 14.18 3.54
N PRO A 161 -11.13 15.02 3.17
CA PRO A 161 -12.44 15.00 3.80
C PRO A 161 -13.09 13.63 3.58
N ASP A 162 -13.65 13.04 4.64
CA ASP A 162 -14.51 11.86 4.59
C ASP A 162 -15.77 12.18 3.76
N GLU A 163 -15.65 12.10 2.44
CA GLU A 163 -16.80 11.93 1.55
C GLU A 163 -16.96 10.44 1.24
N PRO A 164 -18.21 9.93 1.12
CA PRO A 164 -18.46 8.57 0.71
C PRO A 164 -17.99 8.41 -0.73
N ARG A 165 -16.76 7.90 -0.90
CA ARG A 165 -16.16 7.67 -2.20
C ARG A 165 -16.87 6.47 -2.83
N GLU A 166 -17.62 6.74 -3.89
CA GLU A 166 -18.11 5.71 -4.80
C GLU A 166 -16.91 4.86 -5.27
N GLU A 167 -17.15 3.55 -5.39
CA GLU A 167 -16.19 2.49 -5.69
C GLU A 167 -15.12 2.93 -6.71
N PRO A 168 -13.80 2.76 -6.43
CA PRO A 168 -12.80 3.01 -7.44
C PRO A 168 -12.88 1.92 -8.49
N GLN A 169 -13.25 2.31 -9.71
CA GLN A 169 -13.03 1.50 -10.91
C GLN A 169 -11.55 1.11 -10.98
N ALA A 170 -11.29 -0.17 -11.20
CA ALA A 170 -9.97 -0.75 -11.38
C ALA A 170 -9.16 0.08 -12.39
N LEU A 171 -8.05 0.66 -11.93
CA LEU A 171 -7.02 1.22 -12.79
C LEU A 171 -6.21 0.06 -13.37
N GLU A 172 -6.53 -0.35 -14.61
CA GLU A 172 -5.61 -1.11 -15.45
C GLU A 172 -4.43 -0.20 -15.81
N LEU A 173 -3.26 -0.40 -15.18
CA LEU A 173 -2.01 0.20 -15.64
C LEU A 173 -1.21 -0.82 -16.46
N VAL A 174 -1.05 -0.49 -17.74
CA VAL A 174 -0.26 -1.19 -18.74
C VAL A 174 1.23 -0.91 -18.52
N GLY A 175 2.00 -1.98 -18.26
CA GLY A 175 3.32 -2.24 -18.84
C GLY A 175 4.49 -1.29 -18.55
N GLY A 176 5.41 -1.78 -17.70
CA GLY A 176 6.78 -2.07 -18.12
C GLY A 176 7.85 -1.02 -17.85
N ILE A 177 8.77 -1.33 -16.93
CA ILE A 177 10.22 -1.15 -17.09
C ILE A 177 10.94 -2.03 -16.06
N ALA A 178 11.52 -3.13 -16.54
CA ALA A 178 12.73 -3.70 -15.97
C ALA A 178 13.89 -3.12 -16.79
N ASP A 179 14.89 -2.49 -16.17
CA ASP A 179 16.26 -3.00 -16.18
C ASP A 179 17.26 -2.05 -15.49
N GLU A 180 18.36 -2.68 -15.05
CA GLU A 180 19.74 -2.19 -14.93
C GLU A 180 20.12 -1.16 -13.85
N VAL A 181 20.91 -1.63 -12.87
CA VAL A 181 22.26 -1.06 -12.64
C VAL A 181 23.25 -2.19 -12.29
N GLU A 182 24.27 -2.31 -13.13
CA GLU A 182 25.47 -3.16 -13.01
C GLU A 182 26.60 -2.46 -12.21
N GLU A 183 27.56 -3.27 -11.74
CA GLU A 183 28.98 -2.94 -11.47
C GLU A 183 29.33 -2.05 -10.24
N GLU A 184 30.42 -2.22 -9.48
CA GLU A 184 31.65 -3.04 -9.58
C GLU A 184 32.44 -3.00 -8.23
N ALA A 185 33.37 -3.95 -8.09
CA ALA A 185 34.70 -3.87 -7.46
C ALA A 185 34.94 -3.98 -5.93
N GLY A 186 35.80 -4.95 -5.59
CA GLY A 186 36.99 -4.66 -4.75
C GLY A 186 37.32 -5.65 -3.61
N GLU A 187 38.38 -6.43 -3.81
CA GLU A 187 38.93 -7.48 -2.91
C GLU A 187 39.76 -6.96 -1.69
N ASP A 188 39.89 -7.88 -0.71
CA ASP A 188 40.97 -8.10 0.28
C ASP A 188 41.15 -7.18 1.52
N ALA A 189 40.95 -7.76 2.73
CA ALA A 189 42.02 -7.93 3.75
C ALA A 189 41.56 -8.66 5.05
N ALA A 190 42.19 -9.82 5.29
CA ALA A 190 42.71 -10.38 6.56
C ALA A 190 41.93 -10.31 7.90
N ALA A 191 41.83 -11.49 8.53
CA ALA A 191 41.21 -11.78 9.82
C ALA A 191 42.04 -11.44 11.07
N ALA A 192 41.37 -11.01 12.16
CA ALA A 192 41.52 -11.54 13.54
C ALA A 192 40.39 -11.02 14.46
N PRO A 193 39.95 -11.79 15.49
CA PRO A 193 38.66 -11.60 16.14
C PRO A 193 38.75 -10.67 17.35
N MET A 194 37.96 -9.60 17.37
CA MET A 194 37.71 -8.83 18.58
C MET A 194 36.36 -9.25 19.14
N LYS A 195 36.39 -10.01 20.24
CA LYS A 195 35.21 -10.23 21.08
C LYS A 195 34.82 -8.89 21.70
N VAL A 196 33.86 -8.21 21.09
CA VAL A 196 33.07 -7.19 21.75
C VAL A 196 31.71 -7.81 21.99
N GLY A 197 31.42 -8.15 23.25
CA GLY A 197 30.06 -8.48 23.64
C GLY A 197 29.24 -7.20 23.56
N LEU A 198 28.55 -7.02 22.44
CA LEU A 198 27.50 -6.02 22.30
C LEU A 198 26.21 -6.69 22.79
N GLY A 199 25.71 -6.24 23.94
CA GLY A 199 24.37 -6.61 24.39
C GLY A 199 23.34 -6.03 23.42
N LEU A 200 22.21 -6.73 23.25
CA LEU A 200 21.07 -6.31 22.41
C LEU A 200 20.42 -4.97 22.82
N GLU A 201 20.99 -4.25 23.78
CA GLU A 201 20.46 -3.00 24.34
C GLU A 201 21.26 -1.76 23.89
N ASP A 202 22.34 -1.92 23.13
CA ASP A 202 23.22 -0.83 22.66
C ASP A 202 23.14 -0.61 21.12
N PHE A 203 22.21 -1.28 20.44
CA PHE A 203 21.91 -0.96 19.04
C PHE A 203 20.91 0.18 19.01
N ASP A 204 21.45 1.39 18.92
CA ASP A 204 20.71 2.60 18.57
C ASP A 204 19.98 2.34 17.23
N GLU A 205 18.64 2.26 17.26
CA GLU A 205 17.73 2.26 16.09
C GLU A 205 17.83 3.60 15.30
N THR A 206 18.97 4.30 15.40
CA THR A 206 19.20 5.68 14.95
C THR A 206 20.47 5.87 14.10
N LEU A 207 21.04 4.82 13.53
CA LEU A 207 22.21 4.96 12.64
C LEU A 207 21.89 5.37 11.18
N TYR A 208 20.60 5.59 10.86
CA TYR A 208 20.16 6.23 9.61
C TYR A 208 19.22 7.41 9.90
N PHE A 209 19.61 8.29 10.83
CA PHE A 209 19.05 9.65 10.82
C PHE A 209 19.88 10.48 9.87
N LEU A 210 19.25 11.00 8.81
CA LEU A 210 19.80 12.12 8.05
C LEU A 210 20.17 13.20 9.06
N ASP A 211 21.43 13.67 9.02
CA ASP A 211 21.81 14.81 9.84
C ASP A 211 20.94 16.02 9.45
N GLN A 212 20.76 16.97 10.36
CA GLN A 212 20.01 18.19 10.08
C GLN A 212 20.56 18.92 8.84
N SER A 213 21.86 18.81 8.57
CA SER A 213 22.48 19.34 7.36
C SER A 213 22.12 18.55 6.09
N GLU A 214 21.99 17.23 6.18
CA GLU A 214 21.64 16.38 5.04
C GLU A 214 20.16 16.54 4.68
N MET A 215 19.28 16.61 5.68
CA MET A 215 17.87 16.95 5.45
C MET A 215 17.72 18.34 4.82
N ALA A 216 18.49 19.33 5.28
CA ALA A 216 18.47 20.67 4.71
C ALA A 216 19.00 20.69 3.26
N ALA A 217 20.01 19.87 2.95
CA ALA A 217 20.53 19.73 1.60
C ALA A 217 19.47 19.10 0.66
N LEU A 218 18.84 18.01 1.08
CA LEU A 218 17.77 17.35 0.32
C LEU A 218 16.56 18.28 0.11
N GLN A 219 16.15 19.02 1.14
CA GLN A 219 15.08 20.01 1.02
C GLN A 219 15.43 21.10 0.00
N THR A 220 16.69 21.55 -0.02
CA THR A 220 17.16 22.54 -1.00
C THR A 220 17.13 21.97 -2.41
N GLU A 221 17.53 20.72 -2.60
CA GLU A 221 17.53 20.05 -3.90
C GLU A 221 16.10 19.81 -4.41
N ILE A 222 15.19 19.39 -3.53
CA ILE A 222 13.75 19.28 -3.84
C ILE A 222 13.17 20.63 -4.23
N GLU A 223 13.50 21.70 -3.49
CA GLU A 223 13.03 23.05 -3.84
C GLU A 223 13.54 23.52 -5.20
N VAL A 224 14.77 23.16 -5.56
CA VAL A 224 15.35 23.48 -6.87
C VAL A 224 14.61 22.74 -7.98
N GLU A 225 14.35 21.44 -7.80
CA GLU A 225 13.64 20.65 -8.82
C GLU A 225 12.18 21.07 -8.95
N LEU A 226 11.47 21.35 -7.85
CA LEU A 226 10.09 21.85 -7.89
C LEU A 226 9.97 23.23 -8.54
N ARG A 227 11.03 24.05 -8.51
CA ARG A 227 11.07 25.36 -9.18
C ARG A 227 11.50 25.26 -10.65
N ARG A 228 11.95 24.09 -11.10
CA ARG A 228 12.33 23.87 -12.50
C ARG A 228 11.10 24.00 -13.39
N ASP A 229 11.23 24.76 -14.46
CA ASP A 229 10.17 24.94 -15.43
C ASP A 229 10.09 23.74 -16.39
N LEU A 230 9.21 22.79 -16.07
CA LEU A 230 8.98 21.59 -16.88
C LEU A 230 8.26 21.86 -18.20
N ARG A 231 7.65 23.05 -18.38
CA ARG A 231 6.83 23.36 -19.57
C ARG A 231 7.65 23.27 -20.85
N THR A 232 8.88 23.76 -20.80
CA THR A 232 9.80 23.73 -21.94
C THR A 232 10.17 22.29 -22.31
N ASP A 233 10.45 21.45 -21.31
CA ASP A 233 10.81 20.05 -21.50
C ASP A 233 9.63 19.25 -22.07
N VAL A 234 8.42 19.49 -21.57
CA VAL A 234 7.19 18.87 -22.09
C VAL A 234 6.92 19.29 -23.53
N LEU A 235 7.05 20.58 -23.86
CA LEU A 235 6.86 21.07 -25.23
C LEU A 235 7.86 20.42 -26.19
N ASN A 236 9.13 20.28 -25.80
CA ASN A 236 10.13 19.61 -26.61
C ASN A 236 9.78 18.14 -26.84
N ALA A 237 9.36 17.42 -25.79
CA ALA A 237 8.94 16.04 -25.92
C ALA A 237 7.71 15.87 -26.84
N LEU A 238 6.76 16.82 -26.80
CA LEU A 238 5.61 16.82 -27.71
C LEU A 238 6.04 17.08 -29.16
N PHE A 239 6.99 17.99 -29.39
CA PHE A 239 7.54 18.24 -30.73
C PHE A 239 8.33 17.06 -31.26
N ASP A 240 9.18 16.44 -30.44
CA ASP A 240 9.92 15.23 -30.81
C ASP A 240 8.96 14.12 -31.25
N ARG A 241 7.82 13.97 -30.56
CA ARG A 241 6.77 13.00 -30.92
C ARG A 241 5.95 13.40 -32.14
N LEU A 242 5.86 14.68 -32.45
CA LEU A 242 5.25 15.17 -33.67
C LEU A 242 6.15 14.90 -34.90
N GLU A 243 7.47 14.99 -34.73
CA GLU A 243 8.48 14.73 -35.77
C GLU A 243 8.65 13.24 -36.07
N GLU A 244 8.29 12.36 -35.14
CA GLU A 244 8.33 10.91 -35.35
C GLU A 244 7.35 10.48 -36.47
N GLU A 245 7.74 9.48 -37.28
CA GLU A 245 6.86 8.86 -38.27
C GLU A 245 5.75 8.04 -37.58
N ALA A 246 4.75 8.75 -37.04
CA ALA A 246 3.64 8.20 -36.29
C ALA A 246 2.34 8.17 -37.13
N PRO A 247 1.34 7.36 -36.73
CA PRO A 247 0.01 7.41 -37.33
C PRO A 247 -0.60 8.81 -37.23
N LEU A 248 -1.26 9.27 -38.29
CA LEU A 248 -1.82 10.62 -38.41
C LEU A 248 -2.77 11.00 -37.25
N ASP A 249 -3.44 10.01 -36.64
CA ASP A 249 -4.34 10.24 -35.51
C ASP A 249 -3.60 10.72 -34.26
N ARG A 250 -2.40 10.17 -33.98
CA ARG A 250 -1.57 10.57 -32.84
C ARG A 250 -0.99 11.97 -33.02
N GLN A 251 -0.55 12.29 -34.24
CA GLN A 251 -0.05 13.64 -34.56
C GLN A 251 -1.17 14.68 -34.40
N ARG A 252 -2.40 14.33 -34.77
CA ARG A 252 -3.56 15.20 -34.63
C ARG A 252 -3.91 15.46 -33.16
N GLU A 253 -3.85 14.44 -32.32
CA GLU A 253 -4.05 14.57 -30.87
C GLU A 253 -3.00 15.50 -30.23
N ILE A 254 -1.73 15.36 -30.62
CA ILE A 254 -0.66 16.25 -30.14
C ILE A 254 -0.93 17.71 -30.55
N LEU A 255 -1.37 17.95 -31.79
CA LEU A 255 -1.73 19.30 -32.25
C LEU A 255 -2.93 19.86 -31.50
N ASP A 256 -3.97 19.05 -31.23
CA ASP A 256 -5.13 19.47 -30.43
C ASP A 256 -4.72 19.88 -29.00
N ILE A 257 -3.73 19.19 -28.41
CA ILE A 257 -3.15 19.55 -27.11
C ILE A 257 -2.39 20.88 -27.20
N LEU A 258 -1.54 21.07 -28.21
CA LEU A 258 -0.80 22.32 -28.41
C LEU A 258 -1.74 23.52 -28.64
N ASP A 259 -2.83 23.33 -29.38
CA ASP A 259 -3.86 24.35 -29.62
C ASP A 259 -4.58 24.76 -28.33
N GLN A 260 -4.75 23.85 -27.37
CA GLN A 260 -5.30 24.16 -26.04
C GLN A 260 -4.31 24.88 -25.13
N LEU A 261 -3.02 24.53 -25.24
CA LEU A 261 -1.96 25.14 -24.41
C LEU A 261 -1.65 26.58 -24.82
N LEU A 262 -1.81 26.94 -26.09
CA LEU A 262 -1.47 28.27 -26.59
C LEU A 262 -2.31 29.39 -25.93
N PRO A 263 -3.66 29.32 -25.86
CA PRO A 263 -4.46 30.28 -25.10
C PRO A 263 -4.12 30.32 -23.60
N LEU A 264 -3.74 29.17 -23.02
CA LEU A 264 -3.34 29.06 -21.61
C LEU A 264 -2.04 29.83 -21.34
N PHE A 265 -1.03 29.70 -22.20
CA PHE A 265 0.22 30.45 -22.08
C PHE A 265 0.04 31.94 -22.35
N LEU A 266 -0.79 32.31 -23.32
CA LEU A 266 -1.10 33.71 -23.60
C LEU A 266 -1.84 34.39 -22.44
N SER A 267 -2.85 33.73 -21.87
CA SER A 267 -3.59 34.26 -20.71
C SER A 267 -2.73 34.33 -19.44
N GLY A 268 -1.79 33.39 -19.27
CA GLY A 268 -0.81 33.40 -18.20
C GLY A 268 0.36 34.39 -18.36
N GLY A 269 0.41 35.15 -19.45
CA GLY A 269 1.50 36.10 -19.74
C GLY A 269 2.83 35.45 -20.14
N GLN A 270 2.83 34.16 -20.43
CA GLN A 270 4.02 33.34 -20.69
C GLN A 270 4.40 33.35 -22.16
N MET A 271 4.85 34.52 -22.62
CA MET A 271 5.10 34.78 -24.04
C MET A 271 6.21 33.91 -24.64
N ALA A 272 7.18 33.46 -23.83
CA ALA A 272 8.27 32.60 -24.29
C ALA A 272 7.77 31.20 -24.72
N HIS A 273 6.89 30.58 -23.94
CA HIS A 273 6.33 29.27 -24.28
C HIS A 273 5.31 29.37 -25.42
N ALA A 274 4.50 30.44 -25.45
CA ALA A 274 3.58 30.69 -26.55
C ALA A 274 4.32 30.92 -27.88
N ALA A 275 5.45 31.64 -27.87
CA ALA A 275 6.29 31.83 -29.05
C ALA A 275 6.87 30.50 -29.55
N ARG A 276 7.30 29.62 -28.62
CA ARG A 276 7.85 28.30 -28.95
C ARG A 276 6.83 27.34 -29.58
N ILE A 277 5.52 27.52 -29.30
CA ILE A 277 4.46 26.76 -29.97
C ILE A 277 4.28 27.20 -31.45
N LEU A 278 4.58 28.46 -31.75
CA LEU A 278 4.33 29.08 -33.06
C LEU A 278 5.55 29.06 -33.99
N GLU A 279 6.71 28.65 -33.49
CA GLU A 279 7.98 28.54 -34.23
C GLU A 279 8.09 27.17 -34.92
#